data_AF-A0AAD4M5K7-F1
#
_entry.id   AF-A0AAD4M5K7-F1
#
_cell.length_a   1.000
_cell.length_b   1.000
_cell.length_c   1.000
_cell.angle_alpha   90.00
_cell.angle_beta   90.00
_cell.angle_gamma   90.00
#
_symmetry.space_group_name_H-M   'P 1'
#
loop_
_entity.id
_entity.type
_entity.pdbx_description
1 polymer ?
#
loop_
_entity_poly.entity_id
_entity_poly.type
_entity_poly.pdbx_seq_one_letter_code
_entity_poly.pdbx_strand_id
1 'polypeptide(L)'
;MFDNNPAVNTPESIKIDLVRGTADRLYRTLWKKPLNPILAPVVVPDPKKTYMYVPQDQLSKLGVKHLDCEEEALLFRNEYILAHKATKEWSKKRRTEKSGGVVITGHPGLKMNAGKTCFLLYLLFHRLSKGLPTAFQFLPDSFVLFTNSGVKVYAHTFDELPDGTWALADCSAKDPLPCDSFLVACRSRDAFVVQTSSPDEKRYKTWRKEYKAYTYVMDCFPLTESVALGMIHGFNDQLIKDHCEKWGPSARIMMAHMTNPDRISRHTEHVKQAAHHFVHNFGDYITDVNPTEVSHTLFTIHPKGLSSEDRQSSIGGIETSYLNRILMDKIAAKNQQEQINFYKLFFRGSAPIWNRRDCLALLHDQICRN
;
A
#
# COMPACT_ATOMS: atom_id res chain seq x y z
N MET A 1 -39.95 2.37 36.32
CA MET A 1 -38.74 1.58 36.63
C MET A 1 -37.95 1.47 35.34
N PHE A 2 -36.83 2.20 35.24
CA PHE A 2 -35.90 1.99 34.13
C PHE A 2 -35.05 0.78 34.49
N ASP A 3 -35.16 -0.28 33.68
CA ASP A 3 -34.34 -1.48 33.84
C ASP A 3 -32.86 -1.10 33.66
N ASN A 4 -32.13 -1.05 34.76
CA ASN A 4 -30.68 -1.01 34.80
C ASN A 4 -30.14 -2.38 34.36
N ASN A 5 -30.25 -2.68 33.07
CA ASN A 5 -29.61 -3.86 32.52
C ASN A 5 -28.10 -3.56 32.41
N PRO A 6 -27.21 -4.34 33.05
CA PRO A 6 -25.77 -4.09 32.97
C PRO A 6 -25.35 -4.14 31.50
N ALA A 7 -24.65 -3.08 31.06
CA ALA A 7 -24.18 -2.96 29.67
C ALA A 7 -23.38 -4.20 29.30
N VAL A 8 -23.91 -5.01 28.39
CA VAL A 8 -23.20 -6.17 27.84
C VAL A 8 -22.03 -5.63 27.03
N ASN A 9 -20.81 -5.97 27.43
CA ASN A 9 -19.59 -5.60 26.71
C ASN A 9 -19.61 -6.24 25.31
N THR A 10 -19.97 -5.46 24.29
CA THR A 10 -19.86 -5.90 22.89
C THR A 10 -18.38 -5.96 22.49
N PRO A 11 -17.97 -6.84 21.56
CA PRO A 11 -16.59 -6.87 21.06
C PRO A 11 -16.07 -5.51 20.55
N GLU A 12 -16.97 -4.67 20.05
CA GLU A 12 -16.69 -3.32 19.60
C GLU A 12 -16.32 -2.37 20.75
N SER A 13 -17.06 -2.41 21.87
CA SER A 13 -16.75 -1.62 23.07
C SER A 13 -15.35 -1.93 23.62
N ILE A 14 -14.98 -3.20 23.64
CA ILE A 14 -13.65 -3.67 24.06
C ILE A 14 -12.57 -3.12 23.11
N LYS A 15 -12.81 -3.15 21.80
CA LYS A 15 -11.88 -2.59 20.81
C LYS A 15 -11.70 -1.09 20.98
N ILE A 16 -12.76 -0.33 21.25
CA ILE A 16 -12.71 1.12 21.50
C ILE A 16 -11.82 1.46 22.70
N ASP A 17 -11.94 0.74 23.81
CA ASP A 17 -11.13 1.00 25.00
C ASP A 17 -9.64 0.66 24.78
N LEU A 18 -9.35 -0.44 24.07
CA LEU A 18 -7.98 -0.80 23.68
C LEU A 18 -7.35 0.25 22.76
N VAL A 19 -8.15 0.79 21.83
CA VAL A 19 -7.74 1.85 20.91
C VAL A 19 -7.50 3.16 21.67
N ARG A 20 -8.36 3.53 22.63
CA ARG A 20 -8.17 4.71 23.48
C ARG A 20 -6.83 4.62 24.23
N GLY A 21 -6.56 3.50 24.90
CA GLY A 21 -5.29 3.30 25.61
C GLY A 21 -4.07 3.35 24.69
N THR A 22 -4.19 2.84 23.46
CA THR A 22 -3.15 2.92 22.43
C THR A 22 -2.91 4.34 21.97
N ALA A 23 -3.97 5.08 21.70
CA ALA A 23 -3.90 6.47 21.29
C ALA A 23 -3.27 7.36 22.38
N ASP A 24 -3.62 7.16 23.65
CA ASP A 24 -2.99 7.87 24.77
C ASP A 24 -1.48 7.59 24.87
N ARG A 25 -1.06 6.34 24.65
CA ARG A 25 0.37 5.98 24.58
C ARG A 25 1.08 6.66 23.42
N LEU A 26 0.49 6.64 22.22
CA LEU A 26 1.03 7.33 21.04
C LEU A 26 1.16 8.83 21.30
N TYR A 27 0.12 9.46 21.87
CA TYR A 27 0.13 10.88 22.20
C TYR A 27 1.24 11.23 23.19
N ARG A 28 1.31 10.52 24.33
CA ARG A 28 2.37 10.76 25.34
C ARG A 28 3.77 10.53 24.80
N THR A 29 3.95 9.57 23.90
CA THR A 29 5.26 9.20 23.38
C THR A 29 5.73 10.10 22.24
N LEU A 30 4.81 10.51 21.35
CA LEU A 30 5.16 11.18 20.10
C LEU A 30 4.72 12.64 20.02
N TRP A 31 3.72 13.10 20.79
CA TRP A 31 3.19 14.46 20.63
C TRP A 31 4.27 15.53 20.90
N LYS A 32 4.61 16.32 19.87
CA LYS A 32 5.67 17.34 19.90
C LYS A 32 7.05 16.78 20.33
N LYS A 33 7.30 15.49 20.12
CA LYS A 33 8.55 14.81 20.45
C LYS A 33 9.22 14.29 19.17
N PRO A 34 10.56 14.36 19.04
CA PRO A 34 11.24 13.82 17.87
C PRO A 34 11.05 12.30 17.77
N LEU A 35 11.11 11.75 16.55
CA LEU A 35 10.99 10.30 16.32
C LEU A 35 12.27 9.52 16.67
N ASN A 36 13.44 10.16 16.66
CA ASN A 36 14.74 9.51 16.88
C ASN A 36 14.79 8.54 18.07
N PRO A 37 14.16 8.80 19.24
CA PRO A 37 14.20 7.87 20.37
C PRO A 37 13.53 6.51 20.13
N ILE A 38 12.65 6.39 19.13
CA ILE A 38 11.97 5.12 18.80
C ILE A 38 12.50 4.47 17.53
N LEU A 39 13.52 5.07 16.90
CA LEU A 39 14.10 4.58 15.65
C LEU A 39 15.38 3.80 15.92
N ALA A 40 15.56 2.71 15.19
CA ALA A 40 16.80 1.97 15.11
C ALA A 40 17.36 2.03 13.68
N PRO A 41 18.69 2.05 13.49
CA PRO A 41 19.30 1.92 12.19
C PRO A 41 19.39 0.44 11.77
N VAL A 42 19.26 0.17 10.47
CA VAL A 42 19.67 -1.09 9.82
C VAL A 42 20.65 -0.75 8.70
N VAL A 43 21.83 -1.34 8.76
CA VAL A 43 22.89 -1.18 7.76
C VAL A 43 22.78 -2.33 6.78
N VAL A 44 22.56 -2.03 5.51
CA VAL A 44 22.54 -3.05 4.44
C VAL A 44 23.95 -3.27 3.89
N PRO A 45 24.23 -4.39 3.20
CA PRO A 45 25.54 -4.67 2.60
C PRO A 45 26.03 -3.64 1.57
N ASP A 46 25.18 -2.73 1.11
CA ASP A 46 25.59 -1.52 0.39
C ASP A 46 26.08 -0.47 1.42
N PRO A 47 27.40 -0.26 1.56
CA PRO A 47 27.98 0.50 2.67
C PRO A 47 27.56 1.98 2.69
N LYS A 48 26.91 2.47 1.63
CA LYS A 48 26.41 3.84 1.53
C LYS A 48 24.96 4.00 1.97
N LYS A 49 24.28 2.91 2.38
CA LYS A 49 22.87 2.94 2.72
C LYS A 49 22.62 2.42 4.14
N THR A 50 22.03 3.29 4.95
CA THR A 50 21.45 2.94 6.25
C THR A 50 19.99 3.35 6.21
N TYR A 51 19.12 2.47 6.68
CA TYR A 51 17.70 2.76 6.81
C TYR A 51 17.34 2.90 8.28
N MET A 52 16.33 3.71 8.56
CA MET A 52 15.75 3.81 9.90
C MET A 52 14.47 2.98 9.94
N TYR A 53 14.19 2.36 11.08
CA TYR A 53 12.93 1.64 11.29
C TYR A 53 12.47 1.75 12.74
N VAL A 54 11.21 1.46 13.00
CA VAL A 54 10.68 1.27 14.36
C VAL A 54 10.67 -0.23 14.65
N PRO A 55 11.45 -0.71 15.64
CA PRO A 55 11.50 -2.12 15.99
C PRO A 55 10.20 -2.67 16.59
N GLN A 56 10.06 -4.00 16.60
CA GLN A 56 8.89 -4.71 17.13
C GLN A 56 8.57 -4.39 18.58
N ASP A 57 9.59 -4.33 19.44
CA ASP A 57 9.39 -4.01 20.85
C ASP A 57 8.84 -2.59 21.02
N GLN A 58 9.29 -1.64 20.19
CA GLN A 58 8.77 -0.26 20.19
C GLN A 58 7.34 -0.20 19.66
N LEU A 59 7.02 -0.87 18.54
CA LEU A 59 5.65 -0.95 18.02
C LEU A 59 4.69 -1.60 19.04
N SER A 60 5.15 -2.65 19.72
CA SER A 60 4.41 -3.35 20.77
C SER A 60 4.18 -2.45 22.00
N LYS A 61 5.20 -1.71 22.44
CA LYS A 61 5.10 -0.71 23.54
C LYS A 61 4.10 0.40 23.21
N LEU A 62 4.08 0.86 21.95
CA LEU A 62 3.10 1.84 21.48
C LEU A 62 1.68 1.24 21.42
N GLY A 63 1.57 -0.07 21.18
CA GLY A 63 0.30 -0.80 21.09
C GLY A 63 -0.36 -0.71 19.72
N VAL A 64 0.40 -0.43 18.65
CA VAL A 64 -0.14 -0.17 17.29
C VAL A 64 -0.99 -1.31 16.73
N LYS A 65 -0.84 -2.54 17.23
CA LYS A 65 -1.69 -3.68 16.88
C LYS A 65 -3.18 -3.45 17.10
N HIS A 66 -3.53 -2.58 18.05
CA HIS A 66 -4.92 -2.22 18.31
C HIS A 66 -5.50 -1.25 17.27
N LEU A 67 -4.65 -0.67 16.40
CA LEU A 67 -5.04 0.14 15.26
C LEU A 67 -5.07 -0.69 13.96
N ASP A 68 -5.31 -2.00 14.06
CA ASP A 68 -5.29 -2.97 12.96
C ASP A 68 -3.98 -2.99 12.15
N CYS A 69 -2.85 -2.68 12.79
CA CYS A 69 -1.52 -2.85 12.21
C CYS A 69 -0.85 -4.13 12.74
N GLU A 70 -0.71 -5.13 11.89
CA GLU A 70 -0.08 -6.42 12.23
C GLU A 70 1.44 -6.44 12.00
N GLU A 71 2.03 -5.32 11.59
CA GLU A 71 3.44 -5.27 11.20
C GLU A 71 4.36 -5.33 12.43
N GLU A 72 5.37 -6.20 12.37
CA GLU A 72 6.35 -6.35 13.45
C GLU A 72 7.44 -5.27 13.38
N ALA A 73 7.61 -4.60 12.24
CA ALA A 73 8.54 -3.50 12.10
C ALA A 73 8.03 -2.47 11.09
N LEU A 74 8.38 -1.21 11.29
CA LEU A 74 8.04 -0.13 10.38
C LEU A 74 9.30 0.47 9.77
N LEU A 75 9.67 0.03 8.56
CA LEU A 75 10.79 0.58 7.79
C LEU A 75 10.44 1.98 7.25
N PHE A 76 11.29 2.97 7.51
CA PHE A 76 11.12 4.32 6.97
C PHE A 76 11.72 4.37 5.56
N ARG A 77 10.85 4.28 4.56
CA ARG A 77 11.22 4.23 3.14
C ARG A 77 11.41 5.62 2.56
N ASN A 78 12.26 5.72 1.54
CA ASN A 78 12.35 6.95 0.74
C ASN A 78 11.02 7.26 0.05
N GLU A 79 10.31 6.21 -0.35
CA GLU A 79 8.97 6.30 -0.92
C GLU A 79 7.97 7.01 0.01
N TYR A 80 8.07 6.82 1.33
CA TYR A 80 7.19 7.49 2.29
C TYR A 80 7.49 8.98 2.39
N ILE A 81 8.75 9.37 2.24
CA ILE A 81 9.17 10.78 2.21
C ILE A 81 8.61 11.45 0.95
N LEU A 82 8.70 10.78 -0.20
CA LEU A 82 8.15 11.28 -1.47
C LEU A 82 6.63 11.42 -1.42
N ALA A 83 5.93 10.39 -0.93
CA ALA A 83 4.48 10.40 -0.78
C ALA A 83 4.04 11.52 0.18
N HIS A 84 4.67 11.63 1.35
CA HIS A 84 4.36 12.67 2.32
C HIS A 84 4.62 14.08 1.76
N LYS A 85 5.71 14.28 1.00
CA LYS A 85 5.97 15.56 0.32
C LYS A 85 4.84 15.91 -0.65
N ALA A 86 4.43 14.99 -1.52
CA ALA A 86 3.33 15.21 -2.45
C ALA A 86 2.00 15.49 -1.74
N THR A 87 1.63 14.66 -0.74
CA THR A 87 0.46 14.86 0.12
C THR A 87 0.47 16.25 0.77
N LYS A 88 1.63 16.70 1.26
CA LYS A 88 1.76 18.03 1.87
C LYS A 88 1.52 19.15 0.87
N GLU A 89 2.09 19.08 -0.33
CA GLU A 89 1.87 20.10 -1.36
C GLU A 89 0.40 20.15 -1.80
N TRP A 90 -0.25 19.01 -1.99
CA TRP A 90 -1.68 18.93 -2.29
C TRP A 90 -2.56 19.45 -1.15
N SER A 91 -2.19 19.19 0.11
CA SER A 91 -2.94 19.71 1.24
C SER A 91 -2.95 21.24 1.32
N LYS A 92 -1.90 21.91 0.84
CA LYS A 92 -1.85 23.38 0.74
C LYS A 92 -2.81 23.90 -0.33
N LYS A 93 -2.99 23.14 -1.42
CA LYS A 93 -3.87 23.46 -2.56
C LYS A 93 -5.35 23.17 -2.28
N ARG A 94 -5.69 22.51 -1.16
CA ARG A 94 -7.08 22.09 -0.85
C ARG A 94 -8.10 23.22 -0.94
N ARG A 95 -7.75 24.43 -0.50
CA ARG A 95 -8.67 25.58 -0.50
C ARG A 95 -8.85 26.19 -1.90
N THR A 96 -7.78 26.26 -2.69
CA THR A 96 -7.79 26.87 -4.03
C THR A 96 -8.35 25.93 -5.09
N GLU A 97 -7.98 24.65 -5.05
CA GLU A 97 -8.39 23.65 -6.03
C GLU A 97 -9.67 22.89 -5.64
N LYS A 98 -10.19 23.18 -4.44
CA LYS A 98 -11.32 22.45 -3.82
C LYS A 98 -11.06 20.94 -3.76
N SER A 99 -9.80 20.54 -3.51
CA SER A 99 -9.41 19.14 -3.35
C SER A 99 -9.67 18.68 -1.92
N GLY A 100 -10.33 17.55 -1.80
CA GLY A 100 -10.71 16.94 -0.54
C GLY A 100 -9.65 16.05 0.11
N GLY A 101 -8.64 15.62 -0.65
CA GLY A 101 -7.72 14.61 -0.16
C GLY A 101 -6.84 13.98 -1.22
N VAL A 102 -6.29 12.82 -0.88
CA VAL A 102 -5.45 12.00 -1.75
C VAL A 102 -5.68 10.51 -1.53
N VAL A 103 -5.82 9.76 -2.63
CA VAL A 103 -5.72 8.30 -2.66
C VAL A 103 -4.26 7.91 -2.71
N ILE A 104 -3.79 7.13 -1.75
CA ILE A 104 -2.50 6.46 -1.77
C ILE A 104 -2.75 5.01 -2.22
N THR A 105 -2.22 4.67 -3.39
CA THR A 105 -2.40 3.34 -3.99
C THR A 105 -1.06 2.77 -4.44
N GLY A 106 -1.05 1.61 -5.09
CA GLY A 106 0.17 0.90 -5.53
C GLY A 106 -0.03 -0.60 -5.49
N HIS A 107 1.04 -1.37 -5.77
CA HIS A 107 0.98 -2.83 -5.85
C HIS A 107 0.23 -3.44 -4.64
N PRO A 108 -0.78 -4.28 -4.87
CA PRO A 108 -1.59 -4.81 -3.78
C PRO A 108 -0.87 -5.98 -3.13
N GLY A 109 -1.00 -6.08 -1.80
CA GLY A 109 -0.58 -7.27 -1.07
C GLY A 109 -1.67 -8.33 -1.08
N LEU A 110 -1.30 -9.62 -1.02
CA LEU A 110 -2.24 -10.76 -1.00
C LEU A 110 -3.32 -10.68 0.10
N LYS A 111 -3.14 -9.88 1.17
CA LYS A 111 -4.16 -9.58 2.20
C LYS A 111 -3.69 -8.43 3.10
N MET A 112 -4.25 -7.21 3.05
CA MET A 112 -3.70 -5.98 3.70
C MET A 112 -2.50 -5.35 2.96
N ASN A 113 -2.54 -4.03 2.84
CA ASN A 113 -1.64 -3.24 2.03
C ASN A 113 -0.39 -2.84 2.82
N ALA A 114 0.43 -3.80 3.28
CA ALA A 114 1.58 -3.58 4.18
C ALA A 114 2.35 -2.27 3.90
N GLY A 115 2.78 -2.02 2.66
CA GLY A 115 3.50 -0.78 2.31
C GLY A 115 2.69 0.51 2.48
N LYS A 116 1.38 0.49 2.22
CA LYS A 116 0.47 1.64 2.25
C LYS A 116 -0.08 1.88 3.66
N THR A 117 -0.50 0.82 4.36
CA THR A 117 -0.87 0.89 5.78
C THR A 117 0.30 1.40 6.63
N CYS A 118 1.52 0.91 6.38
CA CYS A 118 2.74 1.45 6.99
C CYS A 118 2.96 2.93 6.66
N PHE A 119 2.61 3.40 5.46
CA PHE A 119 2.68 4.82 5.13
C PHE A 119 1.72 5.67 5.99
N LEU A 120 0.51 5.19 6.28
CA LEU A 120 -0.40 5.90 7.20
C LEU A 120 0.16 5.97 8.61
N LEU A 121 0.79 4.91 9.11
CA LEU A 121 1.48 4.94 10.41
C LEU A 121 2.67 5.88 10.41
N TYR A 122 3.48 5.87 9.35
CA TYR A 122 4.55 6.84 9.16
C TYR A 122 4.01 8.27 9.21
N LEU A 123 2.91 8.57 8.50
CA LEU A 123 2.26 9.88 8.54
C LEU A 123 1.75 10.22 9.94
N LEU A 124 1.09 9.28 10.62
CA LEU A 124 0.60 9.47 11.98
C LEU A 124 1.76 9.84 12.91
N PHE A 125 2.83 9.04 12.92
CA PHE A 125 4.00 9.29 13.77
C PHE A 125 4.64 10.64 13.45
N HIS A 126 4.86 10.93 12.17
CA HIS A 126 5.43 12.19 11.74
C HIS A 126 4.57 13.39 12.17
N ARG A 127 3.24 13.33 12.01
CA ARG A 127 2.35 14.43 12.39
C ARG A 127 2.26 14.63 13.90
N LEU A 128 2.18 13.54 14.68
CA LEU A 128 2.22 13.60 16.14
C LEU A 128 3.55 14.22 16.62
N SER A 129 4.68 13.84 16.02
CA SER A 129 6.01 14.42 16.32
C SER A 129 6.06 15.95 16.16
N LYS A 130 5.19 16.50 15.31
CA LYS A 130 5.06 17.93 15.05
C LYS A 130 3.90 18.60 15.80
N GLY A 131 3.15 17.85 16.61
CA GLY A 131 1.98 18.34 17.33
C GLY A 131 0.87 18.83 16.42
N LEU A 132 0.71 18.20 15.25
CA LEU A 132 -0.30 18.58 14.27
C LEU A 132 -1.59 17.78 14.48
N PRO A 133 -2.78 18.41 14.35
CA PRO A 133 -4.04 17.71 14.52
C PRO A 133 -4.19 16.61 13.48
N THR A 134 -4.54 15.41 13.93
CA THR A 134 -4.59 14.22 13.08
C THR A 134 -5.73 13.34 13.54
N ALA A 135 -6.56 12.89 12.60
CA ALA A 135 -7.57 11.87 12.85
C ALA A 135 -7.11 10.55 12.22
N PHE A 136 -7.32 9.42 12.89
CA PHE A 136 -6.96 8.09 12.40
C PHE A 136 -8.15 7.15 12.55
N GLN A 137 -8.66 6.66 11.43
CA GLN A 137 -9.78 5.72 11.38
C GLN A 137 -9.29 4.30 11.69
N PHE A 138 -9.98 3.59 12.60
CA PHE A 138 -9.62 2.23 13.04
C PHE A 138 -10.80 1.24 12.96
N LEU A 139 -11.99 1.74 12.67
CA LEU A 139 -13.21 1.00 12.32
C LEU A 139 -13.94 1.78 11.22
N PRO A 140 -14.92 1.16 10.51
CA PRO A 140 -15.67 1.84 9.45
C PRO A 140 -16.22 3.21 9.86
N ASP A 141 -16.78 3.33 11.08
CA ASP A 141 -17.39 4.57 11.58
C ASP A 141 -16.72 5.15 12.83
N SER A 142 -15.53 4.64 13.18
CA SER A 142 -14.81 5.10 14.37
C SER A 142 -13.40 5.56 14.08
N PHE A 143 -13.01 6.64 14.74
CA PHE A 143 -11.69 7.24 14.59
C PHE A 143 -11.21 7.86 15.90
N VAL A 144 -9.89 8.01 15.99
CA VAL A 144 -9.22 8.73 17.06
C VAL A 144 -8.79 10.09 16.54
N LEU A 145 -9.03 11.15 17.30
CA LEU A 145 -8.56 12.50 17.03
C LEU A 145 -7.48 12.91 18.04
N PHE A 146 -6.31 13.28 17.52
CA PHE A 146 -5.18 13.81 18.28
C PHE A 146 -5.13 15.33 18.13
N THR A 147 -5.13 16.08 19.23
CA THR A 147 -5.10 17.55 19.24
C THR A 147 -4.21 18.10 20.34
N ASN A 148 -4.03 19.42 20.42
CA ASN A 148 -3.33 20.04 21.56
C ASN A 148 -4.02 19.78 22.91
N SER A 149 -5.32 19.46 22.92
CA SER A 149 -6.09 19.16 24.13
C SER A 149 -6.03 17.68 24.53
N GLY A 150 -5.28 16.86 23.80
CA GLY A 150 -5.16 15.43 24.05
C GLY A 150 -5.82 14.57 22.97
N VAL A 151 -6.26 13.39 23.39
CA VAL A 151 -6.84 12.34 22.54
C VAL A 151 -8.34 12.25 22.78
N LYS A 152 -9.11 12.13 21.70
CA LYS A 152 -10.54 11.78 21.76
C LYS A 152 -10.83 10.62 20.83
N VAL A 153 -11.71 9.72 21.24
CA VAL A 153 -12.18 8.59 20.42
C VAL A 153 -13.65 8.80 20.10
N TYR A 154 -13.99 8.68 18.83
CA TYR A 154 -15.35 8.84 18.31
C TYR A 154 -15.82 7.50 17.76
N ALA A 155 -16.98 7.04 18.21
CA ALA A 155 -17.57 5.77 17.78
C ALA A 155 -18.57 5.92 16.63
N HIS A 156 -18.99 7.16 16.30
CA HIS A 156 -19.99 7.47 15.28
C HIS A 156 -19.72 8.87 14.67
N THR A 157 -20.70 9.35 13.89
CA THR A 157 -20.71 10.68 13.28
C THR A 157 -20.31 11.78 14.27
N PHE A 158 -19.32 12.55 13.85
CA PHE A 158 -18.83 13.73 14.55
C PHE A 158 -18.89 14.93 13.60
N ASP A 159 -19.34 16.06 14.14
CA ASP A 159 -19.75 17.19 13.31
C ASP A 159 -18.56 18.00 12.77
N GLU A 160 -17.48 18.21 13.55
CA GLU A 160 -16.45 19.19 13.18
C GLU A 160 -15.01 18.79 13.56
N LEU A 161 -14.20 18.41 12.57
CA LEU A 161 -12.76 18.26 12.77
C LEU A 161 -12.06 19.63 12.81
N PRO A 162 -11.06 19.86 13.69
CA PRO A 162 -10.33 21.13 13.72
C PRO A 162 -9.67 21.45 12.38
N ASP A 163 -9.59 22.74 12.02
CA ASP A 163 -8.90 23.17 10.79
C ASP A 163 -7.44 22.69 10.77
N GLY A 164 -7.02 22.21 9.60
CA GLY A 164 -5.66 21.69 9.38
C GLY A 164 -5.49 20.22 9.79
N THR A 165 -6.56 19.56 10.24
CA THR A 165 -6.56 18.12 10.52
C THR A 165 -6.26 17.32 9.25
N TRP A 166 -5.35 16.34 9.34
CA TRP A 166 -5.30 15.27 8.34
C TRP A 166 -6.06 14.07 8.86
N ALA A 167 -6.95 13.54 8.03
CA ALA A 167 -7.79 12.41 8.38
C ALA A 167 -7.28 11.17 7.63
N LEU A 168 -6.73 10.21 8.36
CA LEU A 168 -6.02 9.05 7.84
C LEU A 168 -6.96 7.84 7.86
N ALA A 169 -7.21 7.24 6.69
CA ALA A 169 -8.12 6.10 6.56
C ALA A 169 -7.47 4.97 5.75
N ASP A 170 -7.42 3.76 6.32
CA ASP A 170 -7.04 2.55 5.58
C ASP A 170 -8.27 1.84 5.05
N CYS A 171 -8.62 2.10 3.79
CA CYS A 171 -9.83 1.53 3.19
C CYS A 171 -9.55 0.14 2.63
N SER A 172 -10.40 -0.80 3.04
CA SER A 172 -10.30 -2.21 2.69
C SER A 172 -11.16 -2.53 1.45
N ALA A 173 -11.25 -3.81 1.09
CA ALA A 173 -12.19 -4.26 0.06
C ALA A 173 -13.65 -4.17 0.52
N LYS A 174 -13.88 -4.30 1.83
CA LYS A 174 -15.22 -4.27 2.43
C LYS A 174 -15.69 -2.83 2.65
N ASP A 175 -14.74 -1.94 2.95
CA ASP A 175 -15.00 -0.56 3.32
C ASP A 175 -14.16 0.35 2.39
N PRO A 176 -14.63 0.62 1.16
CA PRO A 176 -13.85 1.31 0.14
C PRO A 176 -13.74 2.81 0.38
N LEU A 177 -14.49 3.37 1.34
CA LEU A 177 -14.58 4.79 1.60
C LEU A 177 -14.11 5.13 3.03
N PRO A 178 -13.56 6.34 3.24
CA PRO A 178 -13.39 6.91 4.58
C PRO A 178 -14.73 7.03 5.29
N CYS A 179 -14.72 7.08 6.63
CA CYS A 179 -15.93 7.26 7.41
C CYS A 179 -16.67 8.57 7.06
N ASP A 180 -17.98 8.61 7.31
CA ASP A 180 -18.82 9.76 6.94
C ASP A 180 -18.33 11.08 7.53
N SER A 181 -17.79 11.07 8.76
CA SER A 181 -17.21 12.28 9.37
C SER A 181 -16.03 12.83 8.58
N PHE A 182 -15.19 11.95 8.00
CA PHE A 182 -14.08 12.39 7.16
C PHE A 182 -14.60 12.94 5.83
N LEU A 183 -15.65 12.35 5.26
CA LEU A 183 -16.28 12.82 4.03
C LEU A 183 -16.98 14.18 4.23
N VAL A 184 -17.67 14.39 5.35
CA VAL A 184 -18.28 15.68 5.71
C VAL A 184 -17.21 16.74 5.90
N ALA A 185 -16.18 16.47 6.71
CA ALA A 185 -15.07 17.39 6.96
C ALA A 185 -14.27 17.74 5.68
N CYS A 186 -14.26 16.82 4.72
CA CYS A 186 -13.67 17.01 3.41
C CYS A 186 -14.48 18.01 2.55
N ARG A 187 -15.82 17.97 2.61
CA ARG A 187 -16.71 18.93 1.91
C ARG A 187 -16.65 20.32 2.51
N SER A 188 -16.63 20.42 3.84
CA SER A 188 -16.47 21.69 4.57
C SER A 188 -15.05 22.25 4.48
N ARG A 189 -14.08 21.41 4.07
CA ARG A 189 -12.64 21.72 3.92
C ARG A 189 -11.90 21.92 5.24
N ASP A 190 -12.45 21.40 6.33
CA ASP A 190 -11.81 21.44 7.64
C ASP A 190 -10.65 20.44 7.70
N ALA A 191 -10.84 19.27 7.08
CA ALA A 191 -9.85 18.20 7.02
C ALA A 191 -9.28 17.98 5.61
N PHE A 192 -8.08 17.41 5.55
CA PHE A 192 -7.50 16.83 4.33
C PHE A 192 -7.43 15.31 4.49
N VAL A 193 -8.17 14.57 3.68
CA VAL A 193 -8.28 13.11 3.82
C VAL A 193 -7.13 12.42 3.09
N VAL A 194 -6.42 11.53 3.77
CA VAL A 194 -5.42 10.63 3.19
C VAL A 194 -5.95 9.22 3.31
N GLN A 195 -6.37 8.67 2.18
CA GLN A 195 -6.93 7.32 2.11
C GLN A 195 -5.91 6.38 1.48
N THR A 196 -5.68 5.21 2.06
CA THR A 196 -5.04 4.10 1.34
C THR A 196 -6.08 3.19 0.70
N SER A 197 -5.82 2.72 -0.51
CA SER A 197 -6.71 1.78 -1.22
C SER A 197 -5.89 0.83 -2.10
N SER A 198 -6.50 -0.29 -2.52
CA SER A 198 -5.89 -1.14 -3.56
C SER A 198 -5.84 -0.38 -4.89
N PRO A 199 -5.08 -0.84 -5.91
CA PRO A 199 -4.98 -0.14 -7.19
C PRO A 199 -6.20 -0.33 -8.10
N ASP A 200 -7.19 -1.10 -7.66
CA ASP A 200 -8.46 -1.23 -8.34
C ASP A 200 -9.23 0.10 -8.28
N GLU A 201 -9.23 0.82 -9.41
CA GLU A 201 -9.82 2.16 -9.51
C GLU A 201 -11.31 2.17 -9.12
N LYS A 202 -12.04 1.06 -9.32
CA LYS A 202 -13.48 0.97 -8.97
C LYS A 202 -13.73 1.31 -7.50
N ARG A 203 -12.74 1.11 -6.63
CA ARG A 203 -12.84 1.38 -5.19
C ARG A 203 -12.79 2.85 -4.82
N TYR A 204 -12.08 3.67 -5.59
CA TYR A 204 -11.83 5.07 -5.24
C TYR A 204 -12.19 6.05 -6.36
N LYS A 205 -12.66 5.58 -7.52
CA LYS A 205 -13.05 6.41 -8.66
C LYS A 205 -14.14 7.42 -8.29
N THR A 206 -15.18 6.95 -7.60
CA THR A 206 -16.29 7.81 -7.14
C THR A 206 -15.78 8.87 -6.18
N TRP A 207 -14.99 8.47 -5.18
CA TRP A 207 -14.37 9.39 -4.23
C TRP A 207 -13.47 10.43 -4.93
N ARG A 208 -12.61 10.00 -5.85
CA ARG A 208 -11.74 10.88 -6.62
C ARG A 208 -12.55 11.93 -7.39
N LYS A 209 -13.63 11.50 -8.04
CA LYS A 209 -14.50 12.36 -8.84
C LYS A 209 -15.28 13.37 -7.97
N GLU A 210 -15.90 12.90 -6.89
CA GLU A 210 -16.76 13.72 -6.04
C GLU A 210 -15.98 14.74 -5.22
N TYR A 211 -14.82 14.33 -4.69
CA TYR A 211 -14.03 15.14 -3.76
C TYR A 211 -12.77 15.72 -4.40
N LYS A 212 -12.60 15.59 -5.73
CA LYS A 212 -11.40 16.03 -6.46
C LYS A 212 -10.11 15.57 -5.78
N ALA A 213 -10.11 14.34 -5.28
CA ALA A 213 -8.95 13.79 -4.59
C ALA A 213 -7.82 13.57 -5.60
N TYR A 214 -6.58 13.77 -5.18
CA TYR A 214 -5.43 13.35 -5.99
C TYR A 214 -5.23 11.84 -5.90
N THR A 215 -4.38 11.30 -6.76
CA THR A 215 -3.91 9.91 -6.64
C THR A 215 -2.39 9.92 -6.52
N TYR A 216 -1.85 9.10 -5.63
CA TYR A 216 -0.44 8.83 -5.51
C TYR A 216 -0.23 7.32 -5.59
N VAL A 217 0.32 6.88 -6.72
CA VAL A 217 0.77 5.50 -6.92
C VAL A 217 2.14 5.36 -6.28
N MET A 218 2.17 4.59 -5.20
CA MET A 218 3.40 4.21 -4.54
C MET A 218 4.15 3.18 -5.36
N ASP A 219 5.46 3.32 -5.39
CA ASP A 219 6.35 2.35 -6.01
C ASP A 219 6.61 1.15 -5.09
N CYS A 220 7.02 0.04 -5.70
CA CYS A 220 7.43 -1.17 -5.00
C CYS A 220 8.71 -0.94 -4.19
N PHE A 221 9.12 -1.92 -3.39
CA PHE A 221 10.34 -1.80 -2.60
C PHE A 221 11.55 -1.88 -3.53
N PRO A 222 12.45 -0.87 -3.57
CA PRO A 222 13.75 -1.09 -4.18
C PRO A 222 14.44 -2.28 -3.51
N LEU A 223 15.27 -3.03 -4.26
CA LEU A 223 15.96 -4.21 -3.73
C LEU A 223 16.69 -3.93 -2.40
N THR A 224 17.31 -2.75 -2.25
CA THR A 224 18.00 -2.38 -1.01
C THR A 224 17.04 -2.15 0.17
N GLU A 225 15.81 -1.69 -0.05
CA GLU A 225 14.77 -1.62 0.98
C GLU A 225 14.24 -3.02 1.32
N SER A 226 14.08 -3.91 0.33
CA SER A 226 13.69 -5.30 0.57
C SER A 226 14.73 -6.04 1.43
N VAL A 227 16.02 -5.87 1.11
CA VAL A 227 17.13 -6.42 1.92
C VAL A 227 17.10 -5.85 3.34
N ALA A 228 16.95 -4.53 3.50
CA ALA A 228 16.83 -3.90 4.81
C ALA A 228 15.68 -4.51 5.63
N LEU A 229 14.50 -4.66 5.01
CA LEU A 229 13.34 -5.24 5.66
C LEU A 229 13.62 -6.69 6.08
N GLY A 230 14.11 -7.55 5.19
CA GLY A 230 14.36 -8.94 5.57
C GLY A 230 15.45 -9.10 6.63
N MET A 231 16.49 -8.24 6.63
CA MET A 231 17.50 -8.22 7.69
C MET A 231 16.92 -7.82 9.06
N ILE A 232 15.95 -6.90 9.11
CA ILE A 232 15.23 -6.56 10.35
C ILE A 232 14.54 -7.79 10.95
N HIS A 233 14.07 -8.71 10.11
CA HIS A 233 13.46 -9.97 10.52
C HIS A 233 14.47 -11.14 10.62
N GLY A 234 15.77 -10.86 10.56
CA GLY A 234 16.82 -11.87 10.73
C GLY A 234 17.09 -12.76 9.51
N PHE A 235 16.60 -12.40 8.33
CA PHE A 235 16.90 -13.13 7.09
C PHE A 235 18.22 -12.71 6.47
N ASN A 236 18.86 -13.65 5.77
CA ASN A 236 20.08 -13.41 5.02
C ASN A 236 19.80 -12.57 3.75
N ASP A 237 20.72 -11.68 3.40
CA ASP A 237 20.57 -10.76 2.26
C ASP A 237 20.55 -11.47 0.90
N GLN A 238 21.33 -12.55 0.72
CA GLN A 238 21.33 -13.34 -0.50
C GLN A 238 19.98 -14.03 -0.73
N LEU A 239 19.41 -14.61 0.32
CA LEU A 239 18.08 -15.22 0.25
C LEU A 239 17.00 -14.21 -0.19
N ILE A 240 17.09 -12.97 0.27
CA ILE A 240 16.19 -11.88 -0.12
C ILE A 240 16.39 -11.49 -1.58
N LYS A 241 17.65 -11.38 -2.03
CA LYS A 241 17.99 -11.08 -3.42
C LYS A 241 17.45 -12.15 -4.37
N ASP A 242 17.72 -13.42 -4.06
CA ASP A 242 17.25 -14.56 -4.86
C ASP A 242 15.72 -14.60 -4.95
N HIS A 243 15.03 -14.26 -3.84
CA HIS A 243 13.58 -14.15 -3.84
C HIS A 243 13.08 -12.99 -4.71
N CYS A 244 13.65 -11.79 -4.56
CA CYS A 244 13.25 -10.63 -5.36
C CYS A 244 13.53 -10.84 -6.85
N GLU A 245 14.64 -11.49 -7.22
CA GLU A 245 14.97 -11.85 -8.60
C GLU A 245 13.94 -12.83 -9.18
N LYS A 246 13.42 -13.75 -8.37
CA LYS A 246 12.44 -14.75 -8.81
C LYS A 246 11.01 -14.20 -8.85
N TRP A 247 10.56 -13.54 -7.78
CA TRP A 247 9.16 -13.18 -7.55
C TRP A 247 8.85 -11.68 -7.64
N GLY A 248 9.88 -10.85 -7.76
CA GLY A 248 9.75 -9.39 -7.74
C GLY A 248 9.76 -8.81 -6.32
N PRO A 249 9.82 -7.48 -6.20
CA PRO A 249 10.05 -6.78 -4.93
C PRO A 249 8.78 -6.56 -4.10
N SER A 250 7.91 -7.56 -4.01
CA SER A 250 6.74 -7.50 -3.13
C SER A 250 7.15 -7.87 -1.71
N ALA A 251 7.38 -6.86 -0.87
CA ALA A 251 7.75 -7.05 0.54
C ALA A 251 6.83 -8.05 1.26
N ARG A 252 5.52 -8.01 0.98
CA ARG A 252 4.56 -8.94 1.60
C ARG A 252 4.74 -10.39 1.14
N ILE A 253 4.92 -10.62 -0.17
CA ILE A 253 5.14 -11.97 -0.71
C ILE A 253 6.47 -12.51 -0.21
N MET A 254 7.51 -11.65 -0.19
CA MET A 254 8.81 -11.96 0.39
C MET A 254 8.67 -12.41 1.84
N MET A 255 8.12 -11.57 2.72
CA MET A 255 7.95 -11.91 4.13
C MET A 255 7.11 -13.18 4.32
N ALA A 256 6.01 -13.34 3.56
CA ALA A 256 5.18 -14.53 3.63
C ALA A 256 5.93 -15.81 3.24
N HIS A 257 6.80 -15.77 2.22
CA HIS A 257 7.61 -16.91 1.79
C HIS A 257 8.73 -17.22 2.78
N MET A 258 9.40 -16.20 3.30
CA MET A 258 10.51 -16.39 4.24
C MET A 258 10.05 -16.94 5.59
N THR A 259 8.90 -16.48 6.10
CA THR A 259 8.34 -16.99 7.36
C THR A 259 7.65 -18.34 7.18
N ASN A 260 7.17 -18.67 5.99
CA ASN A 260 6.49 -19.94 5.72
C ASN A 260 6.79 -20.43 4.28
N PRO A 261 7.83 -21.26 4.11
CA PRO A 261 8.25 -21.76 2.80
C PRO A 261 7.16 -22.57 2.06
N ASP A 262 6.22 -23.22 2.76
CA ASP A 262 5.11 -23.96 2.12
C ASP A 262 4.16 -23.04 1.33
N ARG A 263 4.21 -21.72 1.59
CA ARG A 263 3.47 -20.74 0.79
C ARG A 263 4.04 -20.57 -0.62
N ILE A 264 5.32 -20.91 -0.85
CA ILE A 264 5.96 -20.77 -2.17
C ILE A 264 5.26 -21.65 -3.20
N SER A 265 4.98 -22.92 -2.88
CA SER A 265 4.30 -23.84 -3.80
C SER A 265 2.89 -23.37 -4.15
N ARG A 266 2.13 -22.92 -3.14
CA ARG A 266 0.78 -22.35 -3.35
C ARG A 266 0.81 -21.07 -4.17
N HIS A 267 1.75 -20.18 -3.88
CA HIS A 267 1.93 -18.95 -4.64
C HIS A 267 2.33 -19.23 -6.09
N THR A 268 3.23 -20.19 -6.32
CA THR A 268 3.60 -20.66 -7.66
C THR A 268 2.38 -21.13 -8.44
N GLU A 269 1.50 -21.90 -7.80
CA GLU A 269 0.26 -22.38 -8.43
C GLU A 269 -0.70 -21.22 -8.73
N HIS A 270 -0.86 -20.26 -7.80
CA HIS A 270 -1.65 -19.05 -8.07
C HIS A 270 -1.09 -18.22 -9.23
N VAL A 271 0.24 -18.11 -9.37
CA VAL A 271 0.86 -17.43 -10.52
C VAL A 271 0.57 -18.18 -11.81
N LYS A 272 0.69 -19.51 -11.83
CA LYS A 272 0.36 -20.34 -13.00
C LYS A 272 -1.11 -20.22 -13.41
N GLN A 273 -2.02 -20.20 -12.44
CA GLN A 273 -3.45 -20.01 -12.66
C GLN A 273 -3.75 -18.61 -13.17
N ALA A 274 -3.14 -17.58 -12.59
CA ALA A 274 -3.26 -16.19 -13.05
C ALA A 274 -2.75 -16.03 -14.49
N ALA A 275 -1.59 -16.61 -14.81
CA ALA A 275 -1.06 -16.64 -16.17
C ALA A 275 -1.99 -17.37 -17.13
N HIS A 276 -2.50 -18.55 -16.76
CA HIS A 276 -3.47 -19.28 -17.56
C HIS A 276 -4.74 -18.46 -17.82
N HIS A 277 -5.33 -17.86 -16.77
CA HIS A 277 -6.52 -17.02 -16.89
C HIS A 277 -6.27 -15.82 -17.80
N PHE A 278 -5.16 -15.12 -17.62
CA PHE A 278 -4.78 -13.99 -18.46
C PHE A 278 -4.64 -14.39 -19.94
N VAL A 279 -3.95 -15.50 -20.21
CA VAL A 279 -3.77 -16.05 -21.57
C VAL A 279 -5.06 -16.60 -22.17
N HIS A 280 -6.00 -17.06 -21.35
CA HIS A 280 -7.28 -17.53 -21.84
C HIS A 280 -8.18 -16.35 -22.24
N ASN A 281 -8.15 -15.27 -21.46
CA ASN A 281 -9.08 -14.14 -21.59
C ASN A 281 -8.45 -12.90 -22.24
N PHE A 282 -7.25 -13.01 -22.83
CA PHE A 282 -6.55 -11.83 -23.37
C PHE A 282 -7.30 -11.12 -24.51
N GLY A 283 -8.20 -11.83 -25.21
CA GLY A 283 -9.09 -11.27 -26.20
C GLY A 283 -10.05 -10.21 -25.64
N ASP A 284 -10.41 -10.32 -24.36
CA ASP A 284 -11.28 -9.36 -23.69
C ASP A 284 -10.53 -8.06 -23.31
N TYR A 285 -9.19 -8.10 -23.31
CA TYR A 285 -8.33 -6.97 -22.95
C TYR A 285 -7.75 -6.24 -24.18
N ILE A 286 -8.34 -6.42 -25.37
CA ILE A 286 -7.75 -5.94 -26.64
C ILE A 286 -7.52 -4.43 -26.68
N THR A 287 -8.30 -3.65 -25.94
CA THR A 287 -8.26 -2.18 -25.98
C THR A 287 -7.49 -1.55 -24.82
N ASP A 288 -7.49 -2.17 -23.64
CA ASP A 288 -6.76 -1.67 -22.47
C ASP A 288 -6.59 -2.80 -21.44
N VAL A 289 -5.36 -3.28 -21.26
CA VAL A 289 -5.05 -4.25 -20.20
C VAL A 289 -4.92 -3.47 -18.90
N ASN A 290 -5.97 -3.45 -18.08
CA ASN A 290 -5.85 -2.91 -16.73
C ASN A 290 -5.16 -3.97 -15.83
N PRO A 291 -3.88 -3.79 -15.46
CA PRO A 291 -3.13 -4.80 -14.71
C PRO A 291 -3.72 -5.06 -13.32
N THR A 292 -4.51 -4.10 -12.80
CA THR A 292 -5.17 -4.22 -11.50
C THR A 292 -6.40 -5.13 -11.55
N GLU A 293 -7.01 -5.29 -12.73
CA GLU A 293 -8.16 -6.16 -12.94
C GLU A 293 -7.75 -7.59 -13.32
N VAL A 294 -6.59 -7.76 -13.97
CA VAL A 294 -6.13 -9.06 -14.45
C VAL A 294 -5.62 -9.93 -13.30
N SER A 295 -4.49 -9.55 -12.70
CA SER A 295 -3.92 -10.28 -11.58
C SER A 295 -2.70 -9.55 -11.01
N HIS A 296 -2.82 -9.12 -9.77
CA HIS A 296 -1.68 -8.62 -9.02
C HIS A 296 -0.66 -9.69 -8.62
N THR A 297 -0.97 -10.97 -8.85
CA THR A 297 -0.04 -12.07 -8.65
C THR A 297 0.97 -12.15 -9.79
N LEU A 298 0.58 -11.73 -11.00
CA LEU A 298 1.41 -11.76 -12.20
C LEU A 298 2.04 -10.39 -12.49
N PHE A 299 1.28 -9.32 -12.27
CA PHE A 299 1.70 -7.95 -12.60
C PHE A 299 2.09 -7.16 -11.35
N THR A 300 3.25 -6.51 -11.46
CA THR A 300 3.73 -5.49 -10.53
C THR A 300 3.21 -4.13 -10.99
N ILE A 301 2.77 -3.30 -10.05
CA ILE A 301 2.23 -1.97 -10.33
C ILE A 301 3.26 -0.93 -9.92
N HIS A 302 3.58 -0.03 -10.84
CA HIS A 302 4.52 1.08 -10.65
C HIS A 302 3.84 2.41 -10.99
N PRO A 303 4.33 3.54 -10.44
CA PRO A 303 3.97 4.84 -10.99
C PRO A 303 4.51 5.00 -12.42
N LYS A 304 3.88 5.85 -13.22
CA LYS A 304 4.35 6.14 -14.59
C LYS A 304 5.76 6.77 -14.63
N GLY A 305 6.17 7.40 -13.54
CA GLY A 305 7.41 8.15 -13.40
C GLY A 305 7.61 8.63 -11.97
N LEU A 306 8.69 9.37 -11.72
CA LEU A 306 9.07 9.79 -10.37
C LEU A 306 8.43 11.11 -9.92
N SER A 307 7.91 11.91 -10.86
CA SER A 307 7.26 13.19 -10.54
C SER A 307 5.93 13.00 -9.82
N SER A 308 5.46 14.03 -9.11
CA SER A 308 4.13 14.02 -8.47
C SER A 308 3.00 13.82 -9.48
N GLU A 309 3.16 14.37 -10.68
CA GLU A 309 2.22 14.30 -11.79
C GLU A 309 2.18 12.89 -12.38
N ASP A 310 3.34 12.30 -12.65
CA ASP A 310 3.40 10.93 -13.20
C ASP A 310 2.84 9.90 -12.23
N ARG A 311 3.01 10.13 -10.93
CA ARG A 311 2.49 9.27 -9.85
C ARG A 311 0.96 9.34 -9.69
N GLN A 312 0.24 10.16 -10.44
CA GLN A 312 -1.22 10.10 -10.48
C GLN A 312 -1.76 8.95 -11.35
N SER A 313 -0.87 8.30 -12.10
CA SER A 313 -1.17 7.17 -12.96
C SER A 313 -0.24 6.00 -12.68
N SER A 314 -0.75 4.79 -12.87
CA SER A 314 0.02 3.56 -12.72
C SER A 314 0.27 2.88 -14.05
N ILE A 315 1.34 2.12 -14.10
CA ILE A 315 1.68 1.20 -15.17
C ILE A 315 1.89 -0.20 -14.55
N GLY A 316 1.56 -1.26 -15.29
CA GLY A 316 1.81 -2.63 -14.85
C GLY A 316 2.87 -3.30 -15.70
N GLY A 317 3.66 -4.17 -15.08
CA GLY A 317 4.69 -4.96 -15.74
C GLY A 317 4.86 -6.33 -15.07
N ILE A 318 5.49 -7.27 -15.76
CA ILE A 318 5.93 -8.54 -15.17
C ILE A 318 7.41 -8.38 -14.87
N GLU A 319 7.71 -8.31 -13.58
CA GLU A 319 8.99 -7.78 -13.11
C GLU A 319 10.18 -8.72 -13.33
N THR A 320 9.93 -10.03 -13.36
CA THR A 320 11.00 -11.02 -13.38
C THR A 320 10.94 -11.92 -14.60
N SER A 321 12.11 -12.37 -15.05
CA SER A 321 12.23 -13.36 -16.13
C SER A 321 11.55 -14.68 -15.77
N TYR A 322 11.49 -15.03 -14.47
CA TYR A 322 10.81 -16.22 -14.00
C TYR A 322 9.29 -16.13 -14.19
N LEU A 323 8.66 -15.03 -13.75
CA LEU A 323 7.23 -14.80 -13.96
C LEU A 323 6.90 -14.69 -15.46
N ASN A 324 7.77 -14.03 -16.24
CA ASN A 324 7.63 -13.93 -17.67
C ASN A 324 7.67 -15.31 -18.34
N ARG A 325 8.58 -16.19 -17.92
CA ARG A 325 8.66 -17.57 -18.43
C ARG A 325 7.37 -18.35 -18.18
N ILE A 326 6.80 -18.27 -16.97
CA ILE A 326 5.52 -18.93 -16.66
C ILE A 326 4.41 -18.45 -17.62
N LEU A 327 4.37 -17.15 -17.91
CA LEU A 327 3.40 -16.60 -18.86
C LEU A 327 3.66 -17.09 -20.30
N MET A 328 4.91 -17.06 -20.75
CA MET A 328 5.28 -17.49 -22.10
C MET A 328 5.03 -18.99 -22.32
N ASP A 329 5.21 -19.83 -21.30
CA ASP A 329 4.86 -21.25 -21.36
C ASP A 329 3.35 -21.46 -21.59
N LYS A 330 2.50 -20.59 -21.03
CA LYS A 330 1.04 -20.64 -21.26
C LYS A 330 0.67 -20.16 -22.66
N ILE A 331 1.38 -19.17 -23.19
CA ILE A 331 1.19 -18.68 -24.57
C ILE A 331 1.67 -19.70 -25.60
N ALA A 332 2.78 -20.39 -25.34
CA ALA A 332 3.32 -21.41 -26.25
C ALA A 332 2.33 -22.55 -26.52
N ALA A 333 1.41 -22.82 -25.59
CA ALA A 333 0.37 -23.82 -25.73
C ALA A 333 -0.83 -23.37 -26.59
N LYS A 334 -0.88 -22.10 -27.03
CA LYS A 334 -1.94 -21.54 -27.89
C LYS A 334 -1.62 -21.76 -29.38
N ASN A 335 -2.61 -21.62 -30.25
CA ASN A 335 -2.36 -21.71 -31.69
C ASN A 335 -1.57 -20.48 -32.20
N GLN A 336 -0.92 -20.61 -33.36
CA GLN A 336 -0.03 -19.58 -33.92
C GLN A 336 -0.71 -18.20 -34.05
N GLN A 337 -1.99 -18.18 -34.42
CA GLN A 337 -2.74 -16.93 -34.59
C GLN A 337 -3.00 -16.24 -33.23
N GLU A 338 -3.36 -17.01 -32.20
CA GLU A 338 -3.51 -16.51 -30.83
C GLU A 338 -2.18 -15.97 -30.29
N GLN A 339 -1.07 -16.68 -30.51
CA GLN A 339 0.26 -16.21 -30.12
C GLN A 339 0.61 -14.87 -30.78
N ILE A 340 0.42 -14.76 -32.10
CA ILE A 340 0.65 -13.50 -32.84
C ILE A 340 -0.22 -12.37 -32.29
N ASN A 341 -1.50 -12.64 -32.01
CA ASN A 341 -2.41 -11.64 -31.47
C ASN A 341 -1.98 -11.18 -30.08
N PHE A 342 -1.57 -12.12 -29.22
CA PHE A 342 -1.04 -11.82 -27.90
C PHE A 342 0.19 -10.92 -27.99
N TYR A 343 1.19 -11.27 -28.80
CA TYR A 343 2.40 -10.46 -28.95
C TYR A 343 2.11 -9.08 -29.55
N LYS A 344 1.22 -8.99 -30.54
CA LYS A 344 0.79 -7.69 -31.08
C LYS A 344 0.18 -6.80 -29.99
N LEU A 345 -0.68 -7.35 -29.14
CA LEU A 345 -1.27 -6.61 -28.02
C LEU A 345 -0.20 -6.19 -27.02
N PHE A 346 0.58 -7.17 -26.56
CA PHE A 346 1.54 -7.03 -25.50
C PHE A 346 2.65 -6.02 -25.83
N PHE A 347 3.07 -5.95 -27.11
CA PHE A 347 4.10 -5.00 -27.58
C PHE A 347 3.55 -3.69 -28.15
N ARG A 348 2.28 -3.58 -28.55
CA ARG A 348 1.69 -2.30 -29.01
C ARG A 348 1.29 -1.38 -27.86
N GLY A 349 0.85 -1.94 -26.73
CA GLY A 349 0.32 -1.17 -25.60
C GLY A 349 1.36 -0.74 -24.56
N SER A 350 2.58 -1.26 -24.61
CA SER A 350 3.52 -1.09 -23.50
C SER A 350 4.52 0.06 -23.69
N ALA A 351 4.37 1.08 -22.86
CA ALA A 351 5.40 2.04 -22.49
C ALA A 351 6.62 1.30 -21.85
N PRO A 352 7.81 1.93 -21.72
CA PRO A 352 9.15 1.35 -21.88
C PRO A 352 9.68 0.45 -20.73
N ILE A 353 8.82 -0.24 -19.97
CA ILE A 353 9.23 -0.99 -18.77
C ILE A 353 9.76 -2.38 -19.13
N TRP A 354 9.37 -2.94 -20.27
CA TRP A 354 9.90 -4.21 -20.71
C TRP A 354 11.31 -3.98 -21.22
N ASN A 355 12.28 -4.70 -20.65
CA ASN A 355 13.58 -4.84 -21.28
C ASN A 355 13.35 -5.55 -22.62
N ARG A 356 13.08 -4.77 -23.67
CA ARG A 356 12.66 -5.24 -25.00
C ARG A 356 13.61 -6.30 -25.54
N ARG A 357 14.88 -6.24 -25.13
CA ARG A 357 15.92 -7.24 -25.40
C ARG A 357 15.57 -8.63 -24.88
N ASP A 358 15.08 -8.76 -23.65
CA ASP A 358 14.81 -10.07 -23.04
C ASP A 358 13.58 -10.74 -23.67
N CYS A 359 12.55 -9.96 -23.95
CA CYS A 359 11.36 -10.47 -24.66
C CYS A 359 11.69 -10.87 -26.10
N LEU A 360 12.50 -10.09 -26.81
CA LEU A 360 12.93 -10.43 -28.17
C LEU A 360 13.85 -11.67 -28.19
N ALA A 361 14.73 -11.81 -27.20
CA ALA A 361 15.60 -12.99 -27.06
C ALA A 361 14.77 -14.26 -26.81
N LEU A 362 13.76 -14.20 -25.94
CA LEU A 362 12.84 -15.32 -25.69
C LEU A 362 11.99 -15.67 -26.92
N LEU A 363 11.49 -14.65 -27.64
CA LEU A 363 10.75 -14.85 -28.88
C LEU A 363 11.63 -15.51 -29.95
N HIS A 364 12.88 -15.05 -30.08
CA HIS A 364 13.84 -15.62 -31.01
C HIS A 364 14.16 -17.07 -30.67
N ASP A 365 14.42 -17.39 -29.41
CA ASP A 365 14.67 -18.78 -28.97
C ASP A 365 13.46 -19.70 -29.22
N GLN A 366 12.23 -19.21 -29.02
CA GLN A 366 11.01 -19.96 -29.39
C GLN A 366 10.87 -20.18 -30.90
N ILE A 367 11.15 -19.16 -31.71
CA ILE A 367 11.10 -19.25 -33.18
C ILE A 367 12.18 -20.22 -33.69
N CYS A 368 13.35 -20.28 -33.04
CA CYS A 368 14.42 -21.20 -33.44
C CYS A 368 14.17 -22.67 -33.04
N ARG A 369 13.28 -22.93 -32.07
CA ARG A 369 13.00 -24.29 -31.57
C ARG A 369 11.81 -24.97 -32.25
N ASN A 370 10.96 -24.22 -32.93
CA ASN A 370 9.81 -24.72 -33.70
C ASN A 370 10.09 -24.56 -35.20
#